data_AF-A0A0B5HTI1-F1
#
_entry.id   AF-A0A0B5HTI1-F1
#
_cell.length_a   1.000
_cell.length_b   1.000
_cell.length_c   1.000
_cell.angle_alpha   90.00
_cell.angle_beta   90.00
_cell.angle_gamma   90.00
#
_symmetry.space_group_name_H-M   'P 1'
#
loop_
_entity.id
_entity.type
_entity.pdbx_description
1 polymer ?
#
loop_
_entity_poly.entity_id
_entity_poly.type
_entity_poly.pdbx_seq_one_letter_code
_entity_poly.pdbx_strand_id
1 'polypeptide(L)' 'MAKCSICGKKIEEIFLGKILGTYIRNEKGKQYAVCFECQKKFSTKDELLRNIK' A
#
# COMPACT_ATOMS: atom_id res chain seq x y z
N MET A 1 2.01 -1.82 -13.10
CA MET A 1 0.89 -2.38 -12.32
C MET A 1 1.36 -2.87 -10.95
N ALA A 2 1.49 -1.95 -10.01
CA ALA A 2 1.70 -2.30 -8.60
C ALA A 2 0.45 -3.03 -8.05
N LYS A 3 0.64 -4.00 -7.16
CA LYS A 3 -0.46 -4.67 -6.43
C LYS A 3 -0.41 -4.26 -4.97
N CYS A 4 -1.58 -4.08 -4.38
CA CYS A 4 -1.71 -3.82 -2.96
C CYS A 4 -1.27 -5.06 -2.18
N SER A 5 -0.35 -4.89 -1.24
CA SER A 5 0.16 -5.97 -0.38
C SER A 5 -0.86 -6.41 0.68
N ILE A 6 -1.94 -5.64 0.87
CA ILE A 6 -3.01 -5.97 1.83
C ILE A 6 -4.16 -6.71 1.15
N CYS A 7 -4.71 -6.14 0.07
CA CYS A 7 -5.89 -6.68 -0.60
C CYS A 7 -5.60 -7.42 -1.91
N GLY A 8 -4.36 -7.43 -2.39
CA GLY A 8 -3.97 -8.09 -3.65
C GLY A 8 -4.50 -7.42 -4.92
N LYS A 9 -5.36 -6.39 -4.80
CA LYS A 9 -5.90 -5.64 -5.94
C LYS A 9 -4.78 -4.90 -6.69
N LYS A 10 -4.94 -4.71 -7.99
CA LYS A 10 -4.10 -3.81 -8.78
C LYS A 10 -4.32 -2.37 -8.29
N ILE A 11 -3.23 -1.66 -8.06
CA ILE A 11 -3.24 -0.25 -7.72
C ILE A 11 -3.24 0.52 -9.04
N GLU A 12 -4.20 1.42 -9.19
CA GLU A 12 -4.23 2.32 -10.34
C GLU A 12 -3.05 3.29 -10.29
N GLU A 13 -2.59 3.73 -11.45
CA GLU A 13 -1.47 4.64 -11.59
C GLU A 13 -2.03 5.98 -12.09
N ILE A 14 -1.64 7.09 -11.46
CA ILE A 14 -2.02 8.42 -11.93
C ILE A 14 -1.29 8.73 -13.25
N PHE A 15 -1.76 9.74 -13.97
CA PHE A 15 -1.17 10.18 -15.24
C PHE A 15 0.35 10.45 -15.16
N LEU A 16 0.87 10.83 -13.98
CA LEU A 16 2.30 11.01 -13.71
C LEU A 16 3.08 9.68 -13.47
N GLY A 17 2.47 8.52 -13.70
CA GLY A 17 3.08 7.20 -13.50
C GLY A 17 3.33 6.84 -12.03
N LYS A 18 2.69 7.53 -11.08
CA LYS A 18 2.76 7.18 -9.64
C LYS A 18 1.58 6.30 -9.25
N ILE A 19 1.76 5.44 -8.27
CA ILE A 19 0.64 4.63 -7.76
C ILE A 19 -0.37 5.50 -7.01
N LEU A 20 -1.65 5.20 -7.16
CA LEU A 20 -2.76 5.80 -6.41
C LEU A 20 -2.86 5.13 -5.04
N GLY A 21 -1.92 5.45 -4.16
CA GLY A 21 -1.81 4.85 -2.84
C GLY A 21 -0.54 5.30 -2.12
N THR A 22 -0.13 4.51 -1.14
CA THR A 22 1.05 4.78 -0.32
C THR A 22 2.02 3.61 -0.33
N TYR A 23 3.29 3.92 -0.07
CA TYR A 23 4.32 2.93 0.20
C TYR A 23 4.65 2.95 1.68
N ILE A 24 4.57 1.79 2.32
CA ILE A 24 4.96 1.62 3.71
C ILE A 24 6.19 0.74 3.79
N ARG A 25 7.12 1.09 4.68
CA ARG A 25 8.31 0.28 4.96
C ARG A 25 8.19 -0.36 6.33
N ASN A 26 8.52 -1.65 6.40
CA ASN A 26 8.70 -2.33 7.68
C ASN A 26 10.06 -1.98 8.31
N GLU A 27 10.29 -2.47 9.52
CA GLU A 27 11.56 -2.28 10.24
C GLU A 27 12.77 -2.91 9.51
N LYS A 28 12.54 -3.92 8.67
CA LYS A 28 13.56 -4.54 7.82
C LYS A 28 13.84 -3.74 6.53
N GLY A 29 13.24 -2.56 6.36
CA GLY A 29 13.39 -1.71 5.18
C GLY A 29 12.64 -2.20 3.93
N LYS A 30 11.87 -3.29 4.02
CA LYS A 30 11.08 -3.80 2.91
C LYS A 30 9.88 -2.88 2.66
N GLN A 31 9.77 -2.41 1.42
CA GLN A 31 8.70 -1.52 0.99
C GLN A 31 7.52 -2.32 0.44
N TYR A 32 6.32 -1.96 0.88
CA TYR A 32 5.07 -2.56 0.48
C TYR A 32 4.18 -1.49 -0.13
N ALA A 33 3.59 -1.80 -1.28
CA ALA A 33 2.62 -0.93 -1.93
C ALA A 33 1.24 -1.17 -1.32
N VAL A 34 0.55 -0.10 -0.95
CA VAL A 34 -0.80 -0.14 -0.37
C VAL A 34 -1.70 0.78 -1.21
N CYS A 35 -2.84 0.26 -1.65
CA CYS A 35 -3.81 1.07 -2.39
C CYS A 35 -4.48 2.11 -1.49
N PHE A 36 -5.00 3.17 -2.10
CA PHE A 36 -5.74 4.22 -1.40
C PHE A 36 -6.92 3.69 -0.56
N GLU A 37 -7.66 2.68 -1.04
CA GLU A 37 -8.76 2.06 -0.27
C GLU A 37 -8.28 1.45 1.05
N CYS A 38 -7.17 0.72 1.02
CA CYS A 38 -6.59 0.09 2.20
C CYS A 38 -5.97 1.13 3.13
N GLN A 39 -5.28 2.13 2.58
CA GLN A 39 -4.79 3.25 3.36
C GLN A 39 -5.93 3.99 4.07
N LYS A 40 -7.06 4.20 3.40
CA LYS A 40 -8.22 4.87 4.00
C LYS A 40 -8.88 4.03 5.10
N LYS A 41 -8.79 2.70 5.00
CA LYS A 41 -9.34 1.76 5.97
C LYS A 41 -8.54 1.70 7.27
N PHE A 42 -7.22 1.89 7.19
CA PHE A 42 -6.32 1.80 8.33
C PHE A 42 -5.67 3.16 8.59
N SER A 43 -5.96 3.74 9.76
CA SER A 43 -5.49 5.08 10.10
C SER A 43 -4.02 5.09 10.56
N THR A 44 -3.45 3.93 10.90
CA THR A 44 -2.07 3.83 11.41
C THR A 44 -1.17 2.95 10.54
N LYS A 45 0.13 3.27 10.57
CA LYS A 45 1.17 2.49 9.87
C LYS A 45 1.28 1.06 10.41
N ASP A 46 1.16 0.87 11.72
CA ASP A 46 1.18 -0.44 12.37
C ASP A 46 0.04 -1.34 11.93
N GLU A 47 -1.17 -0.81 11.79
CA GLU A 47 -2.30 -1.58 11.27
C GLU A 47 -2.08 -2.00 9.83
N LEU A 48 -1.53 -1.11 8.99
CA LEU A 48 -1.17 -1.47 7.63
C LEU A 48 -0.12 -2.59 7.61
N LEU A 49 0.95 -2.47 8.42
CA LEU A 49 2.00 -3.49 8.55
C LEU A 49 1.48 -4.85 9.01
N ARG A 50 0.53 -4.87 9.96
CA ARG A 50 -0.11 -6.11 10.44
C ARG A 50 -0.99 -6.78 9.39
N ASN A 51 -1.59 -6.00 8.47
CA ASN A 51 -2.50 -6.50 7.45
C ASN A 51 -1.82 -6.80 6.09
N ILE A 52 -0.52 -6.54 5.98
CA ILE A 52 0.26 -6.94 4.81
C ILE A 52 0.37 -8.47 4.76
N LYS A 53 0.06 -9.04 3.59
CA LYS A 53 0.26 -10.46 3.27
C LYS A 53 1.49 -10.67 2.41
#